data_AF-A0A8S2YT35-F1
#
_entry.id   AF-A0A8S2YT35-F1
#
_cell.length_a   1.000
_cell.length_b   1.000
_cell.length_c   1.000
_cell.angle_alpha   90.00
_cell.angle_beta   90.00
_cell.angle_gamma   90.00
#
_symmetry.space_group_name_H-M   'P 1'
#
loop_
_entity.id
_entity.type
_entity.pdbx_description
1 polymer ?
#
loop_
_entity_poly.entity_id
_entity_poly.type
_entity_poly.pdbx_seq_one_letter_code
_entity_poly.pdbx_strand_id
1 'polypeptide(L)'
;SARIDPVNPLLTLHINRNSIVQNTIDQLDKYKEEDFKKPLQVYFINEEGLDAGGVKKEFFLLLTKEILDPKYGMFTYYEETHTIWFSEYGLEEDHM
;
A
#
# COMPACT_ATOMS: atom_id res chain seq x y z
N SER A 1 2.72 26.45 2.19
CA SER A 1 1.52 25.91 2.86
C SER A 1 0.71 25.19 1.80
N ALA A 2 0.53 23.86 1.92
CA ALA A 2 -0.24 23.09 0.94
C ALA A 2 -1.70 23.59 0.97
N ARG A 3 -2.21 24.04 -0.17
CA ARG A 3 -3.62 24.43 -0.31
C ARG A 3 -4.44 23.14 -0.24
N ILE A 4 -5.26 22.98 0.79
CA ILE A 4 -6.21 21.88 0.88
C ILE A 4 -7.23 22.11 -0.24
N ASP A 5 -7.31 21.18 -1.18
CA ASP A 5 -8.35 21.17 -2.21
C ASP A 5 -9.72 21.00 -1.51
N PRO A 6 -10.62 22.00 -1.58
CA PRO A 6 -11.90 21.94 -0.90
C PRO A 6 -12.84 20.85 -1.44
N VAL A 7 -12.55 20.27 -2.62
CA VAL A 7 -13.38 19.24 -3.24
C VAL A 7 -13.05 17.85 -2.70
N ASN A 8 -11.81 17.60 -2.27
CA ASN A 8 -11.43 16.32 -1.66
C ASN A 8 -10.37 16.50 -0.57
N PRO A 9 -10.77 16.63 0.71
CA PRO A 9 -9.85 16.90 1.82
C PRO A 9 -9.01 15.68 2.24
N LEU A 10 -9.34 14.48 1.76
CA LEU A 10 -8.73 13.21 2.19
C LEU A 10 -8.17 12.45 1.00
N LEU A 11 -7.23 11.55 1.27
CA LEU A 11 -6.90 10.47 0.35
C LEU A 11 -7.67 9.24 0.80
N THR A 12 -8.67 8.82 0.04
CA THR A 12 -9.58 7.73 0.41
C THR A 12 -9.30 6.49 -0.44
N LEU A 13 -9.05 5.36 0.21
CA LEU A 13 -8.83 4.07 -0.45
C LEU A 13 -9.92 3.07 -0.03
N HIS A 14 -10.51 2.39 -1.01
CA HIS A 14 -11.45 1.29 -0.81
C HIS A 14 -10.76 -0.03 -1.18
N ILE A 15 -10.31 -0.77 -0.17
CA ILE A 15 -9.38 -1.89 -0.32
C ILE A 15 -10.11 -3.22 -0.31
N ASN A 16 -9.86 -4.05 -1.33
CA ASN A 16 -10.17 -5.48 -1.29
C ASN A 16 -8.98 -6.25 -0.67
N ARG A 17 -9.21 -6.94 0.46
CA ARG A 17 -8.18 -7.71 1.17
C ARG A 17 -7.51 -8.77 0.31
N ASN A 18 -8.27 -9.40 -0.59
CA ASN A 18 -7.78 -10.51 -1.42
C ASN A 18 -6.84 -10.04 -2.54
N SER A 19 -6.76 -8.74 -2.78
CA SER A 19 -5.94 -8.14 -3.84
C SER A 19 -5.30 -6.84 -3.37
N ILE A 20 -4.85 -6.79 -2.12
CA ILE A 20 -4.48 -5.54 -1.44
C ILE A 20 -3.39 -4.75 -2.17
N VAL A 21 -2.35 -5.40 -2.69
CA VAL A 21 -1.26 -4.71 -3.41
C VAL A 21 -1.78 -4.09 -4.71
N GLN A 22 -2.34 -4.91 -5.61
CA GLN A 22 -2.83 -4.44 -6.91
C GLN A 22 -3.90 -3.35 -6.74
N ASN A 23 -4.87 -3.58 -5.86
CA ASN A 23 -5.97 -2.64 -5.65
C ASN A 23 -5.52 -1.33 -4.98
N THR A 24 -4.44 -1.35 -4.20
CA THR A 24 -3.83 -0.12 -3.67
C THR A 24 -3.16 0.67 -4.78
N ILE A 25 -2.32 0.02 -5.61
CA ILE A 25 -1.62 0.67 -6.73
C ILE A 25 -2.63 1.26 -7.72
N ASP A 26 -3.62 0.49 -8.17
CA ASP A 26 -4.68 0.93 -9.10
C ASP A 26 -5.48 2.14 -8.61
N GLN A 27 -5.55 2.34 -7.29
CA GLN A 27 -6.21 3.50 -6.71
C GLN A 27 -5.27 4.68 -6.56
N LEU A 28 -4.04 4.46 -6.09
CA LEU A 28 -3.03 5.50 -5.98
C LEU A 28 -2.70 6.14 -7.34
N ASP A 29 -2.70 5.36 -8.43
CA ASP A 29 -2.47 5.84 -9.79
C ASP A 29 -3.52 6.85 -10.29
N LYS A 30 -4.68 6.93 -9.62
CA LYS A 30 -5.74 7.89 -9.94
C LYS A 30 -5.57 9.24 -9.24
N TYR A 31 -4.67 9.31 -8.26
CA TYR A 31 -4.40 10.50 -7.47
C TYR A 31 -3.22 11.27 -8.05
N LYS A 32 -3.18 12.58 -7.80
CA LYS A 32 -2.02 13.41 -8.11
C LYS A 32 -1.02 13.33 -6.98
N GLU A 33 0.24 13.66 -7.27
CA GLU A 33 1.32 13.66 -6.27
C GLU A 33 1.02 14.56 -5.04
N GLU A 34 0.28 15.66 -5.25
CA GLU A 34 -0.15 16.56 -4.17
C GLU A 34 -1.16 15.92 -3.21
N ASP A 35 -1.92 14.92 -3.66
CA ASP A 35 -2.91 14.20 -2.86
C ASP A 35 -2.25 13.26 -1.84
N PHE A 36 -1.03 12.76 -2.11
CA PHE A 36 -0.32 11.85 -1.20
C PHE A 36 0.07 12.48 0.14
N LYS A 37 -0.07 13.80 0.27
CA LYS A 37 0.12 14.54 1.53
C LYS A 37 -1.18 14.72 2.33
N LYS A 38 -2.33 14.35 1.76
CA LYS A 38 -3.63 14.43 2.44
C LYS A 38 -3.75 13.33 3.51
N PRO A 39 -4.55 13.53 4.57
CA PRO A 39 -4.81 12.48 5.53
C PRO A 39 -5.42 11.25 4.85
N LEU A 40 -4.82 10.08 5.11
CA LEU A 40 -5.29 8.79 4.59
C LEU A 40 -6.52 8.31 5.35
N GLN A 41 -7.52 7.85 4.60
CA GLN A 41 -8.68 7.13 5.07
C GLN A 41 -8.82 5.82 4.28
N VAL A 42 -8.97 4.70 4.99
CA VAL A 42 -9.05 3.37 4.38
C VAL A 42 -10.36 2.72 4.75
N TYR A 43 -11.01 2.10 3.77
CA TYR A 43 -12.20 1.27 3.93
C TYR A 43 -11.93 -0.10 3.34
N PHE A 44 -12.11 -1.17 4.12
CA PHE A 44 -12.15 -2.51 3.53
C PHE A 44 -13.54 -2.74 2.90
N ILE A 45 -13.56 -3.20 1.65
CA ILE A 45 -14.81 -3.41 0.90
C ILE A 45 -15.63 -4.52 1.58
N ASN A 46 -16.93 -4.27 1.76
CA ASN A 46 -17.89 -5.16 2.45
C ASN A 46 -17.66 -5.36 3.95
N GLU A 47 -16.93 -4.46 4.61
CA GLU A 47 -16.70 -4.51 6.06
C GLU A 47 -17.25 -3.29 6.77
N GLU A 48 -17.91 -3.50 7.91
CA GLU A 48 -18.35 -2.44 8.79
C GLU A 48 -17.16 -1.97 9.65
N GLY A 49 -16.59 -0.82 9.30
CA GLY A 49 -15.53 -0.20 10.08
C GLY A 49 -15.43 1.28 9.77
N LEU A 50 -15.94 2.13 10.66
CA LEU A 50 -15.57 3.55 10.65
C LEU A 50 -14.13 3.65 11.18
N ASP A 51 -13.28 4.37 10.46
CA ASP A 51 -11.84 4.50 10.75
C ASP A 51 -11.57 5.14 12.13
N ALA A 52 -11.54 4.33 13.17
CA ALA A 52 -11.08 4.69 14.52
C ALA A 52 -9.57 4.40 14.71
N GLY A 53 -8.78 4.46 13.62
CA GLY A 53 -7.33 4.22 13.63
C GLY A 53 -6.90 2.75 13.54
N GLY A 54 -7.76 1.80 13.93
CA GLY A 54 -7.49 0.36 13.78
C GLY A 54 -7.36 -0.06 12.31
N VAL A 55 -8.23 0.45 11.45
CA VAL A 55 -8.28 0.10 10.02
C VAL A 55 -7.01 0.52 9.30
N LYS A 56 -6.52 1.75 9.54
CA LYS A 56 -5.24 2.20 8.96
C LYS A 56 -4.06 1.33 9.37
N LYS A 57 -3.96 0.97 10.66
CA LYS A 57 -2.88 0.10 11.15
C LYS A 57 -2.93 -1.28 10.49
N GLU A 58 -4.13 -1.83 10.38
CA GLU A 58 -4.35 -3.12 9.73
C GLU A 58 -4.00 -3.06 8.24
N PHE A 59 -4.41 -2.00 7.52
CA PHE A 59 -4.05 -1.79 6.13
C PHE A 59 -2.54 -1.83 5.90
N PHE A 60 -1.76 -1.03 6.65
CA PHE A 60 -0.31 -1.03 6.49
C PHE A 60 0.32 -2.36 6.88
N LEU A 61 -0.20 -3.05 7.90
CA LEU A 61 0.29 -4.37 8.30
C LEU A 61 0.10 -5.39 7.16
N LEU A 62 -1.10 -5.45 6.58
CA LEU A 62 -1.41 -6.39 5.50
C LEU A 62 -0.66 -6.05 4.22
N LEU A 63 -0.63 -4.77 3.83
CA LEU A 63 0.09 -4.33 2.65
C LEU A 63 1.59 -4.64 2.78
N THR A 64 2.20 -4.30 3.92
CA THR A 64 3.63 -4.57 4.16
C THR A 64 3.92 -6.06 4.16
N LYS A 65 3.07 -6.88 4.77
CA LYS A 65 3.23 -8.34 4.76
C LYS A 65 3.17 -8.90 3.34
N GLU A 66 2.25 -8.38 2.53
CA GLU A 66 2.04 -8.84 1.16
C GLU A 66 3.20 -8.42 0.24
N ILE A 67 3.68 -7.16 0.28
CA ILE A 67 4.81 -6.71 -0.55
C ILE A 67 6.15 -7.35 -0.18
N LEU A 68 6.30 -7.82 1.07
CA LEU A 68 7.48 -8.54 1.54
C LEU A 68 7.43 -10.03 1.19
N ASP A 69 6.32 -10.54 0.66
CA ASP A 69 6.22 -11.91 0.16
C ASP A 69 7.16 -12.06 -1.06
N PRO A 70 8.06 -13.06 -1.06
CA PRO A 70 8.98 -13.30 -2.17
C PRO A 70 8.32 -13.40 -3.54
N LYS A 71 7.02 -13.75 -3.62
CA LYS A 71 6.27 -13.82 -4.89
C LYS A 71 6.23 -12.48 -5.65
N TYR A 72 6.45 -11.36 -4.99
CA TYR A 72 6.51 -10.05 -5.63
C TYR A 72 7.92 -9.66 -6.10
N GLY A 73 8.96 -10.41 -5.72
CA GLY A 73 10.34 -10.14 -6.15
C GLY A 73 10.90 -8.77 -5.73
N MET A 74 10.24 -8.05 -4.82
CA MET A 74 10.66 -6.69 -4.42
C MET A 74 11.74 -6.70 -3.36
N PHE A 75 11.75 -7.71 -2.49
CA PHE A 75 12.62 -7.78 -1.33
C PHE A 75 13.16 -9.18 -1.10
N THR A 76 14.36 -9.25 -0.50
CA THR A 76 15.00 -10.49 -0.05
C THR A 76 15.23 -10.43 1.46
N TYR A 77 14.90 -11.53 2.16
CA TYR A 77 15.18 -11.69 3.58
C TYR A 77 16.51 -12.41 3.79
N TYR A 78 17.39 -11.83 4.62
CA TYR A 78 18.69 -12.38 4.98
C TYR A 78 18.61 -12.96 6.39
N GLU A 79 18.50 -14.27 6.51
CA GLU A 79 18.34 -14.98 7.79
C GLU A 79 19.49 -14.70 8.77
N GLU A 80 20.72 -14.65 8.28
CA GLU A 80 21.92 -14.43 9.10
C GLU A 80 21.88 -13.09 9.86
N THR A 81 21.37 -12.04 9.21
CA THR A 81 21.35 -10.68 9.75
C THR A 81 19.98 -10.26 10.25
N HIS A 82 18.95 -11.06 10.01
CA HIS A 82 17.54 -10.73 10.26
C HIS A 82 17.14 -9.40 9.59
N THR A 83 17.66 -9.14 8.39
CA THR A 83 17.38 -7.93 7.62
C THR A 83 16.62 -8.24 6.35
N ILE A 84 15.94 -7.22 5.82
CA ILE A 84 15.28 -7.25 4.53
C ILE A 84 15.94 -6.17 3.67
N TRP A 85 16.31 -6.53 2.44
CA TRP A 85 16.86 -5.60 1.46
C TRP A 85 16.07 -5.67 0.14
N PHE A 86 16.21 -4.66 -0.69
CA PHE A 86 15.68 -4.69 -2.05
C PHE A 86 16.28 -5.86 -2.83
N SER A 87 15.45 -6.52 -3.63
CA SER A 87 15.92 -7.58 -4.54
C SER A 87 16.89 -6.98 -5.57
N GLU A 88 17.99 -7.68 -5.85
CA GLU A 88 18.91 -7.34 -6.94
C GLU A 88 18.35 -7.71 -8.32
N TYR A 89 17.45 -8.69 -8.35
CA TYR A 89 16.68 -9.08 -9.52
C TYR A 89 15.36 -8.31 -9.46
N GLY A 90 15.32 -7.15 -10.11
CA GLY A 90 14.05 -6.46 -10.33
C GLY A 90 13.10 -7.36 -11.13
N LEU A 91 11.81 -6.99 -11.20
CA LEU A 91 10.74 -7.68 -11.93
C LEU A 91 11.00 -7.92 -13.44
N GLU A 92 12.17 -7.55 -13.97
CA GLU A 92 12.50 -7.58 -15.40
C GLU A 92 13.36 -8.78 -15.85
N GLU A 93 13.69 -9.74 -14.97
CA GLU A 93 14.44 -10.95 -15.38
C GLU A 93 13.61 -12.24 -15.27
N ASP A 94 12.49 -12.29 -15.99
CA ASP A 94 11.81 -13.55 -16.35
C ASP A 94 11.89 -13.77 -17.88
N HIS A 95 13.13 -13.69 -18.39
CA HIS A 95 13.52 -14.10 -19.74
C HIS A 95 14.57 -15.21 -19.65
N MET A 96 14.14 -16.42 -19.36
CA MET A 96 14.82 -17.64 -19.76
C MET A 96 13.83 -18.69 -20.26
#